data_AF-A0ABD5FNP4-F1
#
_entry.id   AF-A0ABD5FNP4-F1
#
_cell.length_a   1.000
_cell.length_b   1.000
_cell.length_c   1.000
_cell.angle_alpha   90.00
_cell.angle_beta   90.00
_cell.angle_gamma   90.00
#
_symmetry.space_group_name_H-M   'P 1'
#
loop_
_entity.id
_entity.type
_entity.pdbx_description
1 polymer ?
#
loop_
_entity_poly.entity_id
_entity_poly.type
_entity_poly.pdbx_seq_one_letter_code
_entity_poly.pdbx_strand_id
1 'polypeptide(L)'
;MDYQEIARHFQTTSFDPQPFVQTAIDDRKVREKLVENVVDGQNHINEYFNSYLIIKEVATKNPELIYDEWERIWALHTHKNSYHRWIAHDLITQLLVIDHEDKFEAIKREYVLLSKEEKISNYKKMSENIQKAMKLKDLSKEISLLWKIKYM
;
A
#
# COMPACT_ATOMS: atom_id res chain seq x y z
N MET A 1 -0.91 -13.18 -20.33
CA MET A 1 -2.30 -13.29 -19.85
C MET A 1 -2.89 -11.91 -19.86
N ASP A 2 -4.17 -11.76 -20.23
CA ASP A 2 -4.85 -10.48 -20.05
C ASP A 2 -5.40 -10.33 -18.62
N TYR A 3 -5.94 -9.15 -18.30
CA TYR A 3 -6.53 -8.92 -16.98
C TYR A 3 -7.72 -9.85 -16.70
N GLN A 4 -8.55 -10.16 -17.70
CA GLN A 4 -9.74 -10.99 -17.52
C GLN A 4 -9.37 -12.42 -17.15
N GLU A 5 -8.28 -12.95 -17.71
CA GLU A 5 -7.71 -14.23 -17.32
C GLU A 5 -7.25 -14.21 -15.86
N ILE A 6 -6.54 -13.16 -15.42
CA ILE A 6 -6.08 -13.02 -14.03
C ILE A 6 -7.29 -12.91 -13.08
N ALA A 7 -8.27 -12.08 -13.40
CA ALA A 7 -9.44 -11.81 -12.56
C ALA A 7 -10.28 -13.06 -12.28
N ARG A 8 -10.28 -14.05 -13.18
CA ARG A 8 -10.93 -15.36 -12.94
C ARG A 8 -10.35 -16.11 -11.75
N HIS A 9 -9.14 -15.77 -11.30
CA HIS A 9 -8.50 -16.33 -10.11
C HIS A 9 -8.85 -15.58 -8.82
N PHE A 10 -9.59 -14.45 -8.88
CA PHE A 10 -9.96 -13.65 -7.70
C PHE A 10 -11.21 -14.19 -6.97
N GLN A 11 -11.36 -15.51 -6.92
CA GLN A 11 -12.53 -16.16 -6.33
C GLN A 11 -12.49 -16.16 -4.80
N THR A 12 -11.29 -16.09 -4.21
CA THR A 12 -11.06 -16.07 -2.76
C THR A 12 -9.91 -15.15 -2.40
N THR A 13 -9.74 -14.84 -1.11
CA THR A 13 -8.55 -14.15 -0.59
C THR A 13 -7.35 -15.08 -0.36
N SER A 14 -7.53 -16.40 -0.51
CA SER A 14 -6.43 -17.38 -0.52
C SER A 14 -5.87 -17.43 -1.93
N PHE A 15 -5.10 -16.40 -2.28
CA PHE A 15 -4.60 -16.14 -3.62
C PHE A 15 -3.07 -16.08 -3.62
N ASP A 16 -2.45 -16.80 -4.55
CA ASP A 16 -1.01 -16.70 -4.80
C ASP A 16 -0.77 -15.67 -5.91
N PRO A 17 -0.13 -14.52 -5.62
CA PRO A 17 0.15 -13.51 -6.64
C PRO A 17 1.27 -13.92 -7.60
N GLN A 18 2.18 -14.82 -7.20
CA GLN A 18 3.45 -15.06 -7.92
C GLN A 18 3.29 -15.40 -9.40
N PRO A 19 2.32 -16.25 -9.82
CA PRO A 19 2.14 -16.57 -11.24
C PRO A 19 1.80 -15.36 -12.13
N PHE A 20 1.32 -14.26 -11.54
CA PHE A 20 0.79 -13.11 -12.27
C PHE A 20 1.70 -11.88 -12.23
N VAL A 21 2.71 -11.87 -11.34
CA VAL A 21 3.60 -10.70 -11.14
C VAL A 21 4.33 -10.32 -12.42
N GLN A 22 4.92 -11.28 -13.12
CA GLN A 22 5.68 -10.98 -14.34
C GLN A 22 4.79 -10.38 -15.43
N THR A 23 3.55 -10.87 -15.56
CA THR A 23 2.58 -10.27 -16.49
C THR A 23 2.26 -8.81 -16.13
N ALA A 24 2.12 -8.47 -14.84
CA ALA A 24 1.88 -7.10 -14.41
C ALA A 24 3.12 -6.18 -14.57
N ILE A 25 4.33 -6.74 -14.54
CA ILE A 25 5.56 -5.99 -14.88
C ILE A 25 5.57 -5.66 -16.37
N ASP A 26 5.37 -6.68 -17.22
CA ASP A 26 5.55 -6.57 -18.66
C ASP A 26 4.39 -5.86 -19.37
N ASP A 27 3.15 -6.00 -18.87
CA ASP A 27 1.96 -5.43 -19.49
C ASP A 27 1.40 -4.25 -18.67
N ARG A 28 1.60 -3.04 -19.23
CA ARG A 28 1.11 -1.79 -18.65
C ARG A 28 -0.42 -1.79 -18.46
N LYS A 29 -1.21 -2.32 -19.39
CA LYS A 29 -2.67 -2.29 -19.30
C LYS A 29 -3.18 -3.19 -18.18
N VAL A 30 -2.56 -4.36 -18.02
CA VAL A 30 -2.83 -5.25 -16.89
C VAL A 30 -2.50 -4.54 -15.58
N ARG A 31 -1.33 -3.92 -15.49
CA ARG A 31 -0.91 -3.18 -14.29
C ARG A 31 -1.85 -2.04 -13.94
N GLU A 32 -2.20 -1.19 -14.92
CA GLU A 32 -3.13 -0.08 -14.73
C GLU A 32 -4.48 -0.58 -14.21
N LYS A 33 -4.99 -1.70 -14.75
CA LYS A 33 -6.25 -2.26 -14.29
C LYS A 33 -6.16 -2.81 -12.85
N LEU A 34 -5.07 -3.47 -12.50
CA LEU A 34 -4.82 -3.94 -11.13
C LEU A 34 -4.70 -2.76 -10.15
N VAL A 35 -4.02 -1.67 -10.54
CA VAL A 35 -3.96 -0.44 -9.73
C VAL A 35 -5.35 0.16 -9.56
N GLU A 36 -6.13 0.31 -10.63
CA GLU A 36 -7.52 0.78 -10.56
C GLU A 36 -8.33 0.00 -9.53
N ASN A 37 -8.24 -1.33 -9.55
CA ASN A 37 -8.96 -2.16 -8.59
C ASN A 37 -8.62 -1.82 -7.14
N VAL A 38 -7.34 -1.51 -6.87
CA VAL A 38 -6.84 -1.17 -5.54
C VAL A 38 -7.33 0.21 -5.11
N VAL A 39 -7.20 1.22 -5.98
CA VAL A 39 -7.41 2.63 -5.61
C VAL A 39 -8.84 3.12 -5.77
N ASP A 40 -9.68 2.44 -6.55
CA ASP A 40 -11.09 2.80 -6.70
C ASP A 40 -11.88 2.66 -5.38
N GLY A 41 -11.46 1.74 -4.50
CA GLY A 41 -12.02 1.61 -3.15
C GLY A 41 -13.44 1.05 -3.06
N GLN A 42 -14.09 0.78 -4.20
CA GLN A 42 -15.47 0.30 -4.28
C GLN A 42 -15.61 -1.17 -4.67
N ASN A 43 -14.52 -1.80 -5.12
CA ASN A 43 -14.56 -3.18 -5.61
C ASN A 43 -14.83 -4.20 -4.49
N HIS A 44 -15.26 -5.39 -4.91
CA HIS A 44 -15.40 -6.52 -4.01
C HIS A 44 -14.04 -6.86 -3.35
N ILE A 45 -14.07 -7.37 -2.12
CA ILE A 45 -12.85 -7.62 -1.32
C ILE A 45 -11.81 -8.45 -2.04
N ASN A 46 -12.21 -9.52 -2.71
CA ASN A 46 -11.26 -10.37 -3.43
C ASN A 46 -10.60 -9.64 -4.61
N GLU A 47 -11.30 -8.71 -5.25
CA GLU A 47 -10.78 -8.02 -6.43
C GLU A 47 -9.73 -6.98 -6.04
N TYR A 48 -10.04 -6.07 -5.11
CA TYR A 48 -9.04 -5.08 -4.68
C TYR A 48 -7.89 -5.75 -3.93
N PHE A 49 -8.17 -6.75 -3.10
CA PHE A 49 -7.15 -7.35 -2.25
C PHE A 49 -6.17 -8.20 -3.05
N ASN A 50 -6.65 -9.05 -3.96
CA ASN A 50 -5.76 -9.86 -4.80
C ASN A 50 -5.02 -9.00 -5.82
N SER A 51 -5.63 -7.92 -6.30
CA SER A 51 -4.91 -6.92 -7.11
C SER A 51 -3.78 -6.27 -6.31
N TYR A 52 -4.04 -5.88 -5.06
CA TYR A 52 -3.01 -5.36 -4.16
C TYR A 52 -1.88 -6.37 -3.95
N LEU A 53 -2.16 -7.66 -3.77
CA LEU A 53 -1.11 -8.67 -3.60
C LEU A 53 -0.15 -8.71 -4.80
N ILE A 54 -0.67 -8.60 -6.03
CA ILE A 54 0.16 -8.51 -7.23
C ILE A 54 0.92 -7.18 -7.27
N ILE A 55 0.23 -6.05 -7.06
CA ILE A 55 0.83 -4.71 -7.12
C ILE A 55 1.91 -4.51 -6.06
N LYS A 56 1.77 -5.11 -4.87
CA LYS A 56 2.82 -5.09 -3.84
C LYS A 56 4.10 -5.75 -4.33
N GLU A 57 4.00 -6.90 -5.00
CA GLU A 57 5.17 -7.59 -5.55
C GLU A 57 5.81 -6.76 -6.67
N VAL A 58 5.00 -6.13 -7.53
CA VAL A 58 5.50 -5.19 -8.54
C VAL A 58 6.20 -4.01 -7.88
N ALA A 59 5.59 -3.35 -6.90
CA ALA A 59 6.17 -2.22 -6.18
C ALA A 59 7.45 -2.59 -5.42
N THR A 60 7.61 -3.85 -5.02
CA THR A 60 8.83 -4.33 -4.34
C THR A 60 9.97 -4.58 -5.33
N LYS A 61 9.67 -5.10 -6.54
CA LYS A 61 10.68 -5.47 -7.55
C LYS A 61 11.03 -4.33 -8.51
N ASN A 62 10.03 -3.54 -8.88
CA ASN A 62 10.05 -2.48 -9.89
C ASN A 62 9.20 -1.28 -9.42
N PRO A 63 9.58 -0.61 -8.32
CA PRO A 63 8.80 0.48 -7.73
C PRO A 63 8.51 1.62 -8.71
N GLU A 64 9.39 1.84 -9.70
CA GLU A 64 9.22 2.85 -10.76
C GLU A 64 7.94 2.66 -11.59
N LEU A 65 7.43 1.42 -11.68
CA LEU A 65 6.21 1.13 -12.42
C LEU A 65 4.93 1.54 -11.67
N ILE A 66 5.06 1.90 -10.39
CA ILE A 66 3.95 2.21 -9.48
C ILE A 66 4.08 3.63 -8.88
N TYR A 67 5.27 4.25 -8.91
CA TYR A 67 5.51 5.53 -8.23
C TYR A 67 4.58 6.67 -8.66
N ASP A 68 4.19 6.72 -9.94
CA ASP A 68 3.26 7.73 -10.46
C ASP A 68 1.86 7.64 -9.84
N GLU A 69 1.52 6.51 -9.20
CA GLU A 69 0.25 6.27 -8.53
C GLU A 69 0.25 6.69 -7.06
N TRP A 70 1.34 7.29 -6.56
CA TRP A 70 1.53 7.68 -5.16
C TRP A 70 0.32 8.38 -4.55
N GLU A 71 -0.18 9.43 -5.20
CA GLU A 71 -1.30 10.23 -4.69
C GLU A 71 -2.61 9.43 -4.64
N ARG A 72 -2.88 8.61 -5.66
CA ARG A 72 -4.07 7.75 -5.71
C ARG A 72 -4.02 6.65 -4.66
N ILE A 73 -2.83 6.08 -4.43
CA ILE A 73 -2.58 5.11 -3.36
C ILE A 73 -2.77 5.78 -2.01
N TRP A 74 -2.15 6.95 -1.79
CA TRP A 74 -2.23 7.63 -0.50
C TRP A 74 -3.66 8.04 -0.18
N ALA A 75 -4.47 8.45 -1.15
CA ALA A 75 -5.89 8.80 -0.93
C ALA A 75 -6.70 7.74 -0.16
N LEU A 76 -6.29 6.46 -0.21
CA LEU A 76 -6.91 5.37 0.54
C LEU A 76 -6.72 5.47 2.08
N HIS A 77 -5.82 6.31 2.60
CA HIS A 77 -5.55 6.44 4.04
C HIS A 77 -6.74 6.94 4.85
N THR A 78 -7.70 7.66 4.24
CA THR A 78 -8.93 8.12 4.90
C THR A 78 -10.12 7.19 4.69
N HIS A 79 -9.94 6.10 3.93
CA HIS A 79 -11.06 5.24 3.55
C HIS A 79 -11.70 4.58 4.78
N LYS A 80 -13.04 4.45 4.79
CA LYS A 80 -13.80 3.89 5.93
C LYS A 80 -13.39 2.47 6.30
N ASN A 81 -13.00 1.67 5.31
CA ASN A 81 -12.56 0.29 5.49
C ASN A 81 -11.06 0.23 5.77
N SER A 82 -10.70 -0.37 6.91
CA SER A 82 -9.34 -0.48 7.43
C SER A 82 -8.37 -1.25 6.53
N TYR A 83 -8.87 -2.13 5.66
CA TYR A 83 -8.02 -2.79 4.66
C TYR A 83 -7.41 -1.80 3.67
N HIS A 84 -8.18 -0.82 3.19
CA HIS A 84 -7.67 0.18 2.26
C HIS A 84 -6.63 1.09 2.91
N ARG A 85 -6.88 1.52 4.15
CA ARG A 85 -5.92 2.33 4.91
C ARG A 85 -4.59 1.59 5.13
N TRP A 86 -4.67 0.31 5.45
CA TRP A 86 -3.50 -0.55 5.54
C TRP A 86 -2.77 -0.75 4.21
N ILE A 87 -3.51 -0.96 3.11
CA ILE A 87 -2.93 -1.08 1.76
C ILE A 87 -2.19 0.21 1.38
N ALA A 88 -2.78 1.39 1.64
CA ALA A 88 -2.15 2.68 1.42
C ALA A 88 -0.81 2.76 2.13
N HIS A 89 -0.82 2.48 3.43
CA HIS A 89 0.37 2.52 4.27
C HIS A 89 1.44 1.52 3.78
N ASP A 90 1.05 0.31 3.39
CA ASP A 90 1.99 -0.72 2.92
C ASP A 90 2.64 -0.38 1.58
N LEU A 91 1.86 0.08 0.60
CA LEU A 91 2.36 0.43 -0.72
C LEU A 91 3.24 1.68 -0.68
N ILE A 92 2.84 2.72 0.07
CA ILE A 92 3.69 3.91 0.27
C ILE A 92 5.04 3.50 0.87
N THR A 93 5.06 2.57 1.82
CA THR A 93 6.32 2.05 2.39
C THR A 93 7.23 1.45 1.32
N GLN A 94 6.69 0.68 0.37
CA GLN A 94 7.49 0.08 -0.69
C GLN A 94 8.06 1.15 -1.63
N LEU A 95 7.30 2.20 -1.92
CA LEU A 95 7.70 3.26 -2.85
C LEU A 95 8.76 4.20 -2.27
N LEU A 96 8.96 4.24 -0.96
CA LEU A 96 9.95 5.12 -0.32
C LEU A 96 11.38 4.95 -0.83
N VAL A 97 11.72 3.76 -1.32
CA VAL A 97 13.07 3.45 -1.85
C VAL A 97 13.44 4.29 -3.07
N ILE A 98 12.45 4.85 -3.78
CA ILE A 98 12.64 5.72 -4.95
C ILE A 98 11.89 7.05 -4.80
N ASP A 99 11.66 7.52 -3.57
CA ASP A 99 10.96 8.79 -3.31
C ASP A 99 11.81 10.03 -3.63
N HIS A 100 12.10 10.22 -4.92
CA HIS A 100 12.97 11.25 -5.48
C HIS A 100 12.31 12.63 -5.51
N GLU A 101 10.99 12.70 -5.50
CA GLU A 101 10.22 13.95 -5.41
C GLU A 101 9.96 14.38 -3.95
N ASP A 102 10.41 13.59 -2.97
CA ASP A 102 10.19 13.81 -1.52
C ASP A 102 8.70 13.92 -1.14
N LYS A 103 7.82 13.18 -1.83
CA LYS A 103 6.36 13.17 -1.58
C LYS A 103 6.04 12.72 -0.16
N PHE A 104 6.89 11.89 0.43
CA PHE A 104 6.68 11.39 1.78
C PHE A 104 6.76 12.49 2.85
N GLU A 105 7.57 13.52 2.65
CA GLU A 105 7.74 14.59 3.65
C GLU A 105 6.41 15.29 3.96
N ALA A 106 5.56 15.46 2.94
CA ALA A 106 4.23 16.07 3.10
C ALA A 106 3.27 15.22 3.95
N ILE A 107 3.44 13.90 3.96
CA ILE A 107 2.49 12.96 4.58
C ILE A 107 3.03 12.26 5.82
N LYS A 108 4.33 12.37 6.13
CA LYS A 108 5.02 11.54 7.15
C LYS A 108 4.35 11.53 8.51
N ARG A 109 3.80 12.68 8.94
CA ARG A 109 3.11 12.81 10.23
C ARG A 109 1.82 11.99 10.23
N GLU A 110 1.02 12.14 9.19
CA GLU A 110 -0.24 11.41 9.04
C GLU A 110 0.01 9.92 8.86
N TYR A 111 1.01 9.56 8.05
CA TYR A 111 1.49 8.19 7.87
C TYR A 111 1.82 7.50 9.21
N VAL A 112 2.60 8.13 10.08
CA VAL A 112 2.94 7.55 11.40
C VAL A 112 1.70 7.45 12.30
N LEU A 113 0.87 8.50 12.33
CA LEU A 113 -0.29 8.57 13.22
C LEU A 113 -1.43 7.63 12.80
N LEU A 114 -1.55 7.29 11.52
CA LEU A 114 -2.58 6.40 10.98
C LEU A 114 -2.65 5.08 11.75
N SER A 115 -1.49 4.53 12.15
CA SER A 115 -1.42 3.29 12.91
C SER A 115 -2.23 3.32 14.21
N LYS A 116 -2.34 4.46 14.90
CA LYS A 116 -2.99 4.57 16.21
C LYS A 116 -4.48 4.30 16.19
N GLU A 117 -5.13 4.62 15.10
CA GLU A 117 -6.58 4.53 14.95
C GLU A 117 -7.00 3.11 14.54
N GLU A 118 -6.02 2.24 14.29
CA GLU A 118 -6.23 0.90 13.79
C GLU A 118 -6.41 -0.14 14.89
N LYS A 119 -7.10 -1.23 14.52
CA LYS A 119 -7.15 -2.45 15.33
C LYS A 119 -5.74 -3.01 15.52
N ILE A 120 -5.50 -3.71 16.62
CA ILE A 120 -4.19 -4.26 17.03
C ILE A 120 -3.47 -5.00 15.88
N SER A 121 -4.19 -5.81 15.09
CA SER A 121 -3.62 -6.55 13.97
C SER A 121 -3.04 -5.63 12.87
N ASN A 122 -3.73 -4.55 12.56
CA ASN A 122 -3.30 -3.54 11.59
C ASN A 122 -2.21 -2.63 12.18
N TYR A 123 -2.35 -2.22 13.45
CA TYR A 123 -1.32 -1.46 14.16
C TYR A 123 0.03 -2.17 14.12
N LYS A 124 0.07 -3.48 14.36
CA LYS A 124 1.32 -4.28 14.28
C LYS A 124 1.95 -4.20 12.89
N LYS A 125 1.17 -4.47 11.83
CA LYS A 125 1.66 -4.42 10.44
C LYS A 125 2.13 -3.01 10.05
N MET A 126 1.39 -1.98 10.43
CA MET A 126 1.78 -0.59 10.17
C MET A 126 3.03 -0.19 10.97
N SER A 127 3.20 -0.69 12.19
CA SER A 127 4.42 -0.48 12.97
C SER A 127 5.65 -1.10 12.30
N GLU A 128 5.52 -2.32 11.74
CA GLU A 128 6.59 -2.95 10.95
C GLU A 128 6.94 -2.11 9.70
N ASN A 129 5.94 -1.50 9.07
CA ASN A 129 6.13 -0.60 7.94
C ASN A 129 6.76 0.73 8.34
N ILE A 130 6.41 1.30 9.49
CA ILE A 130 7.10 2.48 10.06
C ILE A 130 8.57 2.15 10.30
N GLN A 131 8.89 0.98 10.87
CA GLN A 131 10.29 0.56 11.06
C GLN A 131 11.07 0.44 9.75
N LYS A 132 10.43 0.01 8.65
CA LYS A 132 11.04 0.01 7.32
C LYS A 132 11.25 1.44 6.82
N ALA A 133 10.25 2.31 6.94
CA ALA A 133 10.33 3.71 6.54
C ALA A 133 11.44 4.47 7.28
N MET A 134 11.64 4.19 8.58
CA MET A 134 12.72 4.77 9.39
C MET A 134 14.12 4.50 8.86
N LYS A 135 14.31 3.43 8.07
CA LYS A 135 15.61 3.13 7.46
C LYS A 135 15.92 4.05 6.27
N LEU A 136 14.90 4.73 5.74
CA LEU A 136 14.97 5.54 4.53
C LEU A 136 14.74 7.04 4.82
N LYS A 137 13.96 7.36 5.85
CA LYS A 137 13.54 8.72 6.21
C LYS A 137 13.63 8.91 7.73
N ASP A 138 13.97 10.12 8.18
CA ASP A 138 13.92 10.46 9.61
C ASP A 138 12.47 10.67 10.06
N LEU A 139 12.02 9.82 10.98
CA LEU A 139 10.67 9.83 11.57
C LEU A 139 10.70 10.04 13.09
N SER A 140 11.86 10.41 13.66
CA SER A 140 12.08 10.43 15.11
C SER A 140 11.08 11.35 15.82
N LYS A 141 10.78 12.50 15.21
CA LYS A 141 9.83 13.48 15.75
C LYS A 141 8.40 12.93 15.72
N GLU A 142 7.96 12.37 14.61
CA GLU A 142 6.61 11.85 14.41
C GLU A 142 6.36 10.63 15.32
N ILE A 143 7.34 9.75 15.48
CA ILE A 143 7.25 8.59 16.38
C ILE A 143 7.11 9.04 17.84
N SER A 144 7.76 10.14 18.26
CA SER A 144 7.58 10.66 19.61
C SER A 144 6.12 11.03 19.90
N LEU A 145 5.33 11.38 18.87
CA LEU A 145 3.91 11.65 19.00
C LEU A 145 3.12 10.38 19.28
N LEU A 146 3.62 9.20 18.90
CA LEU A 146 2.96 7.95 19.20
C LEU A 146 2.79 7.73 20.71
N TRP A 147 3.73 8.23 21.51
CA TRP A 147 3.87 7.92 22.94
C TRP A 147 3.28 9.02 23.85
N LYS A 148 3.10 10.24 23.33
CA LYS A 148 2.69 11.42 24.12
C LYS A 148 1.20 11.48 24.51
N ILE A 149 0.33 10.56 24.06
CA ILE A 149 -1.13 10.63 24.28
C ILE A 149 -1.62 9.52 25.24
N LYS A 150 -0.76 9.03 26.15
CA LYS A 150 -1.19 8.08 27.19
C LYS A 150 -1.44 8.71 28.57
N TYR A 151 -1.28 10.04 28.69
CA TYR A 151 -1.41 10.79 29.95
C TYR A 151 -2.06 12.17 29.78
N MET A 152 -3.20 12.22 29.10
CA MET A 152 -4.20 13.26 29.21
C MET A 152 -5.57 12.60 29.31
#